data_AF-A0A7U3K5T5-F1
#
_entry.id   AF-A0A7U3K5T5-F1
#
_cell.length_a   1.000
_cell.length_b   1.000
_cell.length_c   1.000
_cell.angle_alpha   90.00
_cell.angle_beta   90.00
_cell.angle_gamma   90.00
#
_symmetry.space_group_name_H-M   'P 1'
#
loop_
_entity.id
_entity.type
_entity.pdbx_description
1 polymer ?
#
loop_
_entity_poly.entity_id
_entity_poly.type
_entity_poly.pdbx_seq_one_letter_code
_entity_poly.pdbx_strand_id
1 'polypeptide(L)'
;MSSTLPIVVIGVDTHAHVFRADLPLAPGRRYSPDYDASVDSFLGHLNLHGVSHGVLVQPSFLGTDNSFMVAALRQHPSRLRGIAVVDPEIHRERMSRRVHWNLVITGGMANAALA
;
A
#
# COMPACT_ATOMS: atom_id res chain seq x y z
N MET A 1 19.09 10.17 24.94
CA MET A 1 19.77 8.96 24.44
C MET A 1 18.73 8.09 23.77
N SER A 2 18.68 8.06 22.44
CA SER A 2 17.72 7.22 21.72
C SER A 2 18.29 5.81 21.63
N SER A 3 17.71 4.88 22.37
CA SER A 3 18.08 3.47 22.31
C SER A 3 17.74 2.90 20.93
N THR A 4 18.75 2.67 20.10
CA THR A 4 18.64 1.87 18.87
C THR A 4 18.76 0.40 19.23
N LEU A 5 17.75 -0.16 19.88
CA LEU A 5 17.57 -1.60 19.83
C LEU A 5 17.23 -1.98 18.38
N PRO A 6 17.84 -3.03 17.81
CA PRO A 6 17.51 -3.47 16.47
C PRO A 6 16.02 -3.81 16.41
N ILE A 7 15.34 -3.33 15.38
CA ILE A 7 13.94 -3.70 15.13
C ILE A 7 13.93 -5.18 14.80
N VAL A 8 13.42 -5.98 15.73
CA VAL A 8 13.27 -7.41 15.54
C VAL A 8 12.08 -7.67 14.63
N VAL A 9 12.32 -8.35 13.51
CA VAL A 9 11.26 -8.84 12.63
C VAL A 9 10.72 -10.13 13.24
N ILE A 10 9.55 -10.06 13.87
CA ILE A 10 8.83 -11.18 14.47
C ILE A 10 7.92 -11.83 13.41
N GLY A 11 7.28 -11.01 12.58
CA GLY A 11 6.40 -11.46 11.51
C GLY A 11 6.08 -10.32 10.55
N VAL A 12 5.68 -10.68 9.33
CA VAL A 12 5.30 -9.75 8.27
C VAL A 12 3.96 -10.18 7.70
N ASP A 13 2.94 -9.34 7.84
CA ASP A 13 1.74 -9.44 7.01
C ASP A 13 2.10 -8.95 5.60
N THR A 14 2.01 -9.84 4.61
CA THR A 14 2.54 -9.58 3.27
C THR A 14 1.53 -8.96 2.31
N HIS A 15 0.27 -8.79 2.71
CA HIS A 15 -0.75 -8.25 1.81
C HIS A 15 -1.92 -7.58 2.56
N ALA A 16 -1.88 -6.25 2.67
CA ALA A 16 -2.99 -5.46 3.20
C ALA A 16 -3.29 -4.25 2.32
N HIS A 17 -4.56 -3.81 2.33
CA HIS A 17 -5.01 -2.59 1.66
C HIS A 17 -5.39 -1.55 2.71
N VAL A 18 -4.95 -0.30 2.51
CA VAL A 18 -5.38 0.85 3.31
C VAL A 18 -5.88 1.95 2.39
N PHE A 19 -6.98 2.61 2.77
CA PHE A 19 -7.67 3.61 1.96
C PHE A 19 -8.70 4.37 2.83
N ARG A 20 -9.21 5.47 2.27
CA ARG A 20 -10.44 6.12 2.73
C ARG A 20 -11.50 6.05 1.64
N ALA A 21 -12.76 5.98 2.02
CA ALA A 21 -13.89 5.94 1.10
C ALA A 21 -14.02 7.21 0.24
N ASP A 22 -13.48 8.34 0.72
CA ASP A 22 -13.57 9.63 0.04
C ASP A 22 -12.42 9.94 -0.93
N LEU A 23 -11.50 8.98 -1.13
CA LEU A 23 -10.42 9.14 -2.10
C LEU A 23 -10.96 9.11 -3.55
N PRO A 24 -10.33 9.85 -4.48
CA PRO A 24 -10.65 9.75 -5.90
C PRO A 24 -10.48 8.31 -6.40
N LEU A 25 -11.58 7.71 -6.86
CA LEU A 25 -11.56 6.33 -7.35
C LEU A 25 -11.19 6.28 -8.84
N ALA A 26 -10.46 5.24 -9.22
CA ALA A 26 -10.04 5.02 -10.59
C ALA A 26 -11.22 4.80 -11.54
N PRO A 27 -11.14 5.28 -12.79
CA PRO A 27 -12.06 4.91 -13.85
C PRO A 27 -12.07 3.40 -14.09
N GLY A 28 -13.24 2.82 -14.37
CA GLY A 28 -13.37 1.38 -14.70
C GLY A 28 -13.14 0.42 -13.52
N ARG A 29 -13.14 0.91 -12.27
CA ARG A 29 -13.05 0.08 -11.08
C ARG A 29 -14.16 -0.97 -11.00
N ARG A 30 -13.85 -2.12 -10.39
CA ARG A 30 -14.80 -3.23 -10.21
C ARG A 30 -15.84 -2.96 -9.11
N TYR A 31 -15.47 -2.18 -8.09
CA TYR A 31 -16.36 -1.81 -6.98
C TYR A 31 -15.90 -0.51 -6.32
N SER A 32 -16.75 0.04 -5.44
CA SER A 32 -16.46 1.24 -4.64
C SER A 32 -16.69 0.91 -3.16
N PRO A 33 -15.66 0.95 -2.30
CA PRO A 33 -15.87 0.84 -0.86
C PRO A 33 -16.66 2.03 -0.31
N ASP A 34 -17.51 1.78 0.68
CA ASP A 34 -18.26 2.79 1.45
C ASP A 34 -17.74 2.94 2.89
N TYR A 35 -16.59 2.34 3.19
CA TYR A 35 -15.93 2.35 4.49
C TYR A 35 -14.45 2.69 4.36
N ASP A 36 -13.82 3.03 5.50
CA ASP A 36 -12.40 3.31 5.58
C ASP A 36 -11.60 2.07 6.04
N ALA A 37 -10.39 1.92 5.51
CA ALA A 37 -9.38 1.00 6.02
C ALA A 37 -8.13 1.81 6.38
N SER A 38 -8.09 2.36 7.60
CA SER A 38 -7.02 3.27 8.02
C SER A 38 -5.71 2.54 8.33
N VAL A 39 -4.58 3.23 8.16
CA VAL A 39 -3.26 2.69 8.51
C VAL A 39 -3.15 2.38 10.01
N ASP A 40 -3.77 3.21 10.87
CA ASP A 40 -3.74 3.04 12.31
C ASP A 40 -4.49 1.78 12.74
N SER A 41 -5.65 1.51 12.11
CA SER A 41 -6.39 0.27 12.38
C SER A 41 -5.58 -0.95 11.97
N PHE A 42 -4.91 -0.90 10.81
CA PHE A 42 -4.05 -1.99 10.35
C PHE A 42 -2.87 -2.22 11.31
N LEU A 43 -2.16 -1.17 11.72
CA LEU A 43 -1.07 -1.29 12.69
C LEU A 43 -1.56 -1.79 14.06
N GLY A 44 -2.76 -1.39 14.48
CA GLY A 44 -3.43 -1.91 15.67
C GLY A 44 -3.64 -3.42 15.59
N HIS A 45 -4.13 -3.92 14.45
CA HIS A 45 -4.28 -5.37 14.22
C HIS A 45 -2.93 -6.10 14.24
N LEU A 46 -1.89 -5.55 13.60
CA LEU A 46 -0.55 -6.15 13.64
C LEU A 46 -0.06 -6.29 15.09
N ASN A 47 -0.20 -5.23 15.89
CA ASN A 47 0.21 -5.25 17.30
C ASN A 47 -0.58 -6.29 18.10
N LEU A 48 -1.90 -6.38 17.90
CA LEU A 48 -2.78 -7.32 18.59
C LEU A 48 -2.38 -8.78 18.33
N HIS A 49 -1.90 -9.08 17.12
CA HIS A 49 -1.52 -10.42 16.71
C HIS A 49 -0.01 -10.71 16.81
N GLY A 50 0.78 -9.80 17.38
CA GLY A 50 2.23 -10.00 17.52
C GLY A 50 3.00 -9.96 16.20
N VAL A 51 2.42 -9.39 15.14
CA VAL A 51 3.06 -9.19 13.84
C VAL A 51 3.77 -7.84 13.86
N SER A 52 5.05 -7.78 13.49
CA SER A 52 5.82 -6.55 13.65
C SER A 52 5.77 -5.62 12.43
N HIS A 53 5.61 -6.17 11.21
CA HIS A 53 5.67 -5.43 9.95
C HIS A 53 4.50 -5.75 9.02
N GLY A 54 4.27 -4.85 8.06
CA GLY A 54 3.23 -5.02 7.04
C GLY A 54 3.66 -4.56 5.66
N VAL A 55 3.11 -5.21 4.63
CA VAL A 55 3.24 -4.80 3.23
C VAL A 55 1.89 -4.28 2.76
N LEU A 56 1.85 -2.98 2.45
CA LEU A 56 0.69 -2.32 1.87
C LEU A 56 0.69 -2.54 0.36
N VAL A 57 -0.44 -2.98 -0.18
CA VAL A 57 -0.63 -3.21 -1.61
C VAL A 57 -1.63 -2.19 -2.13
N GLN A 58 -1.32 -1.56 -3.26
CA GLN A 58 -2.21 -0.60 -3.89
C GLN A 58 -3.53 -1.31 -4.30
N PRO A 59 -4.69 -0.86 -3.80
CA PRO A 59 -5.97 -1.41 -4.22
C PRO A 59 -6.32 -0.96 -5.64
N SER A 60 -6.86 -1.89 -6.45
CA SER A 60 -7.15 -1.63 -7.87
C SER A 60 -8.16 -0.51 -8.11
N PHE A 61 -9.08 -0.26 -7.16
CA PHE A 61 -10.05 0.84 -7.27
C PHE A 61 -9.44 2.23 -7.08
N LEU A 62 -8.16 2.35 -6.64
CA LEU A 62 -7.40 3.60 -6.66
C LEU A 62 -6.44 3.68 -7.86
N GLY A 63 -6.39 2.65 -8.71
CA GLY A 63 -5.58 2.63 -9.92
C GLY A 63 -4.10 2.90 -9.64
N THR A 64 -3.51 3.80 -10.42
CA THR A 64 -2.09 4.17 -10.35
C THR A 64 -1.81 5.33 -9.38
N ASP A 65 -2.84 5.89 -8.73
CA ASP A 65 -2.64 6.89 -7.69
C ASP A 65 -2.29 6.22 -6.36
N ASN A 66 -0.98 6.07 -6.13
CA ASN A 66 -0.42 5.46 -4.93
C ASN A 66 -0.23 6.47 -3.78
N SER A 67 -0.70 7.71 -3.92
CA SER A 67 -0.35 8.82 -3.01
C SER A 67 -0.71 8.53 -1.55
N PHE A 68 -1.89 7.94 -1.31
CA PHE A 68 -2.35 7.58 0.03
C PHE A 68 -1.45 6.52 0.69
N MET A 69 -1.16 5.43 -0.02
CA MET A 69 -0.25 4.40 0.46
C MET A 69 1.16 4.97 0.70
N VAL A 70 1.67 5.80 -0.21
CA VAL A 70 3.00 6.45 -0.05
C VAL A 70 3.05 7.31 1.22
N ALA A 71 1.98 8.04 1.54
CA ALA A 71 1.90 8.81 2.77
C ALA A 71 1.98 7.91 4.00
N ALA A 72 1.26 6.79 4.02
CA ALA A 72 1.32 5.80 5.10
C ALA A 72 2.73 5.21 5.29
N LEU A 73 3.43 4.88 4.20
CA LEU A 73 4.79 4.34 4.24
C LEU A 73 5.80 5.35 4.80
N ARG A 74 5.63 6.64 4.50
CA ARG A 74 6.48 7.72 5.04
C ARG A 74 6.27 7.95 6.54
N GLN A 75 5.08 7.69 7.05
CA GLN A 75 4.77 7.81 8.48
C GLN A 75 5.35 6.63 9.29
N HIS A 76 5.44 5.44 8.69
CA HIS A 76 5.94 4.23 9.35
C HIS A 76 7.06 3.52 8.56
N PRO A 77 8.17 4.21 8.23
CA PRO A 77 9.19 3.70 7.31
C PRO A 77 9.98 2.52 7.88
N SER A 78 9.96 2.33 9.19
CA SER A 78 10.61 1.19 9.85
C SER A 78 9.74 -0.07 9.88
N ARG A 79 8.41 0.07 9.77
CA ARG A 79 7.46 -1.04 9.94
C ARG A 79 6.76 -1.46 8.64
N LEU A 80 6.62 -0.54 7.68
CA LEU A 80 5.82 -0.76 6.49
C LEU A 80 6.66 -0.74 5.19
N ARG A 81 6.26 -1.57 4.23
CA ARG A 81 6.73 -1.56 2.84
C ARG A 81 5.53 -1.53 1.89
N GLY A 82 5.75 -1.14 0.63
CA GLY A 82 4.68 -0.94 -0.35
C GLY A 82 4.83 -1.75 -1.62
N ILE A 83 3.71 -2.12 -2.23
CA ILE A 83 3.61 -2.58 -3.63
C ILE A 83 2.75 -1.59 -4.40
N ALA A 84 3.36 -0.88 -5.34
CA ALA A 84 2.67 0.10 -6.17
C ALA A 84 2.10 -0.52 -7.44
N VAL A 85 0.98 0.05 -7.91
CA VAL A 85 0.51 -0.11 -9.28
C VAL A 85 0.91 1.13 -10.07
N VAL A 86 1.59 0.94 -11.19
CA VAL A 86 2.01 2.05 -12.05
C VAL A 86 1.50 1.89 -13.46
N ASP A 87 1.43 3.01 -14.17
CA ASP A 87 1.24 2.99 -15.61
C ASP A 87 2.41 2.25 -16.28
N PRO A 88 2.18 1.34 -17.24
CA PRO A 88 3.25 0.67 -17.98
C PRO A 88 4.27 1.62 -18.61
N GLU A 89 3.84 2.82 -19.02
CA GLU A 89 4.67 3.85 -19.65
C GLU A 89 5.36 4.77 -18.63
N ILE A 90 5.27 4.47 -17.33
CA ILE A 90 5.89 5.30 -16.30
C ILE A 90 7.42 5.37 -16.49
N HIS A 91 7.95 6.58 -16.57
CA HIS A 91 9.39 6.78 -16.53
C HIS A 91 9.93 6.54 -15.11
N ARG A 92 11.06 5.83 -15.02
CA ARG A 92 11.73 5.45 -13.76
C ARG A 92 11.95 6.64 -12.81
N GLU A 93 12.15 7.84 -13.34
CA GLU A 93 12.36 9.07 -12.56
C GLU A 93 11.16 9.47 -11.70
N ARG A 94 9.95 9.06 -12.11
CA ARG A 94 8.71 9.30 -11.34
C ARG A 94 8.54 8.30 -10.20
N MET A 95 9.32 7.22 -10.16
CA MET A 95 9.30 6.27 -9.05
C MET A 95 10.01 6.89 -7.84
N SER A 96 9.25 7.14 -6.77
CA SER A 96 9.79 7.75 -5.55
C SER A 96 10.92 6.88 -4.96
N ARG A 97 12.15 7.39 -4.98
CA ARG A 97 13.33 6.79 -4.33
C ARG A 97 13.33 6.88 -2.81
N ARG A 98 12.41 7.68 -2.23
CA ARG A 98 12.30 7.92 -0.78
C ARG A 98 11.39 6.91 -0.05
N VAL A 99 10.91 5.90 -0.76
CA VAL A 99 10.04 4.85 -0.23
C VAL A 99 10.63 3.52 -0.70
N HIS A 100 10.73 2.55 0.21
CA HIS A 100 11.18 1.20 -0.14
C HIS A 100 9.99 0.41 -0.69
N TRP A 101 9.98 0.24 -2.01
CA TRP A 101 9.02 -0.59 -2.74
C TRP A 101 9.47 -2.05 -2.73
N ASN A 102 8.54 -2.98 -2.50
CA ASN A 102 8.80 -4.41 -2.62
C ASN A 102 8.61 -4.90 -4.06
N LEU A 103 7.63 -4.34 -4.77
CA LEU A 103 7.31 -4.64 -6.16
C LEU A 103 6.54 -3.47 -6.80
N VAL A 104 6.67 -3.33 -8.12
CA VAL A 104 5.90 -2.41 -8.94
C VAL A 104 5.21 -3.21 -10.03
N ILE A 105 3.87 -3.18 -10.04
CA ILE A 105 3.04 -3.90 -11.01
C ILE A 105 2.62 -2.92 -12.11
N THR A 106 2.85 -3.27 -13.37
CA THR A 106 2.33 -2.51 -14.50
C THR A 106 0.84 -2.81 -14.66
N GLY A 107 0.01 -1.78 -14.53
CA GLY A 107 -1.44 -1.89 -14.58
C GLY A 107 -1.93 -2.17 -16.00
N GLY A 108 -2.06 -3.43 -16.38
CA GLY A 108 -2.93 -3.83 -17.47
C GLY A 108 -4.35 -4.04 -16.95
N MET A 109 -5.24 -3.05 -17.07
CA MET A 109 -6.68 -3.29 -16.95
C MET A 109 -7.16 -4.02 -18.22
N ALA A 110 -6.67 -5.25 -18.43
CA ALA A 110 -7.34 -6.15 -19.37
C ALA A 110 -8.65 -6.56 -18.70
N ASN A 111 -9.72 -5.84 -19.03
CA ASN A 111 -11.07 -6.36 -18.87
C ASN A 111 -11.13 -7.66 -19.67
N ALA A 112 -10.95 -8.79 -19.00
CA ALA A 112 -11.59 -10.03 -19.42
C ALA A 112 -13.09 -9.81 -19.22
N ALA A 113 -13.72 -9.22 -20.24
CA ALA A 113 -15.12 -9.45 -20.50
C ALA A 113 -15.26 -10.96 -20.77
N LEU A 114 -15.58 -11.70 -19.71
CA LEU A 114 -16.23 -13.00 -19.83
C LEU A 114 -17.66 -12.80 -19.33
N ALA A 115 -18.51 -12.43 -20.27
CA ALA A 115 -19.93 -12.72 -20.29
C ALA A 115 -20.23 -13.23 -21.71
#